data_AF-A0A947CC06-F1
#
_entry.id   AF-A0A947CC06-F1
#
_cell.length_a   1.000
_cell.length_b   1.000
_cell.length_c   1.000
_cell.angle_alpha   90.00
_cell.angle_beta   90.00
_cell.angle_gamma   90.00
#
_symmetry.space_group_name_H-M   'P 1'
#
loop_
_entity.id
_entity.type
_entity.pdbx_description
1 polymer ?
#
loop_
_entity_poly.entity_id
_entity_poly.type
_entity_poly.pdbx_seq_one_letter_code
_entity_poly.pdbx_strand_id
1 'polypeptide(L)' 'RQAPGTSSGLGWFLGVRSWADGVALFHEGSNELWYAIVALAPARDFGVLAVTNAGQDRGYRATDAVVSALIERFDAAQVP' A
#
# COMPACT_ATOMS: atom_id res chain seq x y z
N ARG A 1 0.66 -7.85 13.34
CA ARG A 1 1.73 -7.35 14.24
C ARG A 1 2.55 -6.36 13.41
N GLN A 2 2.65 -5.10 13.82
CA GLN A 2 3.42 -4.09 13.08
C GLN A 2 4.92 -4.48 13.05
N ALA A 3 5.59 -4.23 11.93
CA ALA A 3 7.02 -4.47 11.78
C ALA A 3 7.81 -3.40 12.57
N PRO A 4 9.02 -3.72 13.09
CA PRO A 4 9.88 -2.71 13.69
C PRO A 4 10.09 -1.52 12.73
N GLY A 5 9.92 -0.29 13.22
CA GLY A 5 10.04 0.93 12.42
C GLY A 5 8.77 1.39 11.70
N THR A 6 7.61 0.79 11.98
CA THR A 6 6.31 1.35 11.57
C THR A 6 5.63 2.11 12.71
N SER A 7 5.08 3.28 12.42
CA SER A 7 4.24 4.06 13.34
C SER A 7 2.83 4.22 12.77
N SER A 8 1.88 4.70 13.57
CA SER A 8 0.54 5.04 13.10
C SER A 8 0.11 6.39 13.63
N GLY A 9 -0.61 7.16 12.80
CA GLY A 9 -1.13 8.47 13.17
C GLY A 9 -2.05 9.03 12.10
N LEU A 10 -3.05 9.81 12.52
CA LEU A 10 -4.01 10.51 11.64
C LEU A 10 -4.68 9.58 10.60
N GLY A 11 -4.95 8.32 10.98
CA GLY A 11 -5.55 7.32 10.10
C GLY A 11 -4.56 6.55 9.23
N TRP A 12 -3.26 6.84 9.26
CA TRP A 12 -2.28 6.16 8.42
C TRP A 12 -1.37 5.23 9.21
N PHE A 13 -0.88 4.20 8.53
CA PHE A 13 0.35 3.51 8.90
C PHE A 13 1.51 4.16 8.15
N LEU A 14 2.63 4.33 8.83
CA LEU A 14 3.84 4.94 8.28
C LEU A 14 4.98 3.95 8.39
N GLY A 15 5.86 3.91 7.38
CA GLY A 15 7.08 3.13 7.46
C GLY A 15 8.08 3.50 6.37
N VAL A 16 9.37 3.46 6.69
CA VAL A 16 10.42 3.64 5.69
C VAL A 16 10.43 2.44 4.75
N ARG A 17 10.44 2.70 3.44
CA ARG A 17 10.44 1.68 2.39
C ARG A 17 11.41 2.09 1.28
N SER A 18 12.15 1.12 0.75
CA SER A 18 13.06 1.35 -0.38
C SER A 18 12.33 1.89 -1.59
N TRP A 19 11.19 1.28 -1.96
CA TRP A 19 10.35 1.76 -3.05
C TRP A 19 9.72 3.13 -2.77
N ALA A 20 9.81 3.71 -1.58
CA ALA A 20 9.22 5.03 -1.33
C ALA A 20 10.25 6.16 -1.30
N ASP A 21 11.54 5.83 -1.49
CA ASP A 21 12.67 6.75 -1.26
C ASP A 21 12.56 7.50 0.07
N GLY A 22 12.01 6.83 1.09
CA GLY A 22 11.68 7.45 2.36
C GLY A 22 10.44 6.84 3.01
N VAL A 23 9.61 7.71 3.61
CA VAL A 23 8.39 7.30 4.32
C VAL A 23 7.28 6.98 3.33
N ALA A 24 6.80 5.74 3.38
CA ALA A 24 5.55 5.34 2.78
C ALA A 24 4.39 5.50 3.77
N LEU A 25 3.23 5.90 3.24
CA LEU A 25 1.96 5.94 3.96
C LEU A 25 1.06 4.81 3.46
N PHE A 26 0.43 4.05 4.36
CA PHE A 26 -0.48 2.96 4.02
C PHE A 26 -1.79 3.07 4.78
N HIS A 27 -2.88 2.66 4.14
CA HIS A 27 -4.16 2.39 4.80
C HIS A 27 -4.85 1.22 4.10
N GLU A 28 -5.42 0.33 4.89
CA GLU A 28 -6.29 -0.74 4.41
C GLU A 28 -7.69 -0.60 5.01
N GLY A 29 -8.74 -0.99 4.28
CA GLY A 29 -10.12 -0.83 4.72
C GLY A 29 -11.02 -1.94 4.17
N SER A 30 -11.99 -2.36 4.96
CA SER A 30 -12.95 -3.42 4.62
C SER A 30 -14.33 -3.09 5.18
N ASN A 31 -15.38 -3.49 4.44
CA ASN A 31 -16.77 -3.46 4.92
C ASN A 31 -17.45 -4.82 4.79
N GLU A 32 -16.68 -5.90 4.90
CA GLU A 32 -17.07 -7.32 4.72
C GLU A 32 -17.38 -7.75 3.29
N LEU A 33 -17.78 -6.83 2.40
CA LEU A 33 -18.06 -7.10 0.98
C LEU A 33 -16.99 -6.54 0.06
N TRP A 34 -16.33 -5.46 0.47
CA TRP A 34 -15.28 -4.78 -0.26
C TRP A 34 -14.00 -4.75 0.55
N TYR A 35 -12.88 -4.65 -0.15
CA TYR A 35 -11.56 -4.42 0.43
C TYR A 35 -10.80 -3.39 -0.39
N ALA A 36 -10.05 -2.52 0.28
CA ALA A 36 -9.20 -1.51 -0.33
C ALA A 36 -7.84 -1.43 0.37
N ILE A 37 -6.77 -1.24 -0.38
CA ILE A 37 -5.43 -0.90 0.10
C ILE A 37 -4.92 0.29 -0.70
N VAL A 38 -4.48 1.33 0.00
CA VAL A 38 -3.76 2.48 -0.57
C VAL A 38 -2.34 2.54 -0.01
N ALA A 39 -1.37 2.82 -0.89
CA ALA A 39 0.01 3.08 -0.52
C ALA A 39 0.51 4.34 -1.25
N LEU A 40 1.14 5.25 -0.52
CA LEU A 40 1.66 6.52 -1.05
C LEU A 40 3.16 6.64 -0.74
N ALA A 41 3.93 7.13 -1.72
CA ALA A 41 5.32 7.53 -1.59
C ALA A 41 5.47 9.01 -1.95
N PRO A 42 5.28 9.93 -0.99
CA PRO A 42 5.31 11.38 -1.26
C PRO A 42 6.63 11.86 -1.87
N ALA A 43 7.77 11.27 -1.48
CA ALA A 43 9.09 11.64 -2.01
C ALA A 43 9.24 11.33 -3.50
N ARG A 44 8.40 10.43 -4.04
CA ARG A 44 8.42 10.00 -5.45
C ARG A 44 7.26 10.56 -6.28
N ASP A 45 6.40 11.39 -5.68
CA ASP A 45 5.11 11.80 -6.27
C ASP A 45 4.31 10.60 -6.83
N PHE A 46 4.28 9.51 -6.05
CA PHE A 46 3.73 8.23 -6.47
C PHE A 46 2.71 7.69 -5.49
N GLY A 47 1.67 7.05 -6.01
CA GLY A 47 0.65 6.39 -5.21
C GLY A 47 -0.06 5.28 -5.97
N VAL A 48 -0.48 4.25 -5.22
CA VAL A 48 -1.25 3.12 -5.72
C VAL A 48 -2.48 2.90 -4.83
N LEU A 49 -3.58 2.52 -5.47
CA LEU A 49 -4.82 2.13 -4.82
C LEU A 49 -5.35 0.88 -5.52
N ALA A 50 -5.59 -0.18 -4.77
CA ALA A 50 -6.32 -1.35 -5.24
C ALA A 50 -7.62 -1.49 -4.46
N VAL A 51 -8.72 -1.76 -5.17
CA VAL A 51 -10.05 -1.97 -4.60
C VAL A 51 -10.67 -3.20 -5.24
N THR A 52 -11.39 -3.99 -4.45
CA THR A 52 -12.12 -5.16 -4.93
C THR A 52 -13.45 -5.31 -4.21
N ASN A 53 -14.44 -5.89 -4.90
CA ASN A 53 -15.76 -6.27 -4.38
C ASN A 53 -15.78 -7.68 -3.79
N ALA A 54 -14.60 -8.21 -3.43
CA ALA A 54 -14.46 -9.35 -2.55
C ALA A 54 -14.03 -8.84 -1.18
N GLY A 55 -14.73 -9.22 -0.12
CA GLY A 55 -14.33 -8.85 1.23
C GLY A 55 -13.43 -9.88 1.90
N GLN A 56 -13.18 -9.63 3.19
CA GLN A 56 -12.44 -10.53 4.08
C GLN A 56 -11.03 -10.86 3.52
N ASP A 57 -10.51 -12.04 3.87
CA ASP A 57 -9.17 -12.50 3.48
C ASP A 57 -8.97 -12.54 1.96
N ARG A 58 -10.01 -12.93 1.19
CA ARG A 58 -9.95 -12.96 -0.27
C ARG A 58 -9.72 -11.55 -0.83
N GLY A 59 -10.44 -10.56 -0.29
CA GLY A 59 -10.27 -9.16 -0.63
C GLY A 59 -8.86 -8.67 -0.35
N TYR A 60 -8.42 -8.86 0.89
CA TYR A 60 -7.07 -8.50 1.36
C TYR A 60 -5.98 -9.05 0.43
N ARG A 61 -5.96 -10.37 0.23
CA ARG A 61 -4.93 -11.03 -0.58
C ARG A 61 -4.91 -10.55 -2.03
N ALA A 62 -6.09 -10.30 -2.61
CA ALA A 62 -6.18 -9.80 -3.97
C ALA A 62 -5.65 -8.37 -4.08
N THR A 63 -6.04 -7.47 -3.17
CA THR A 63 -5.57 -6.09 -3.18
C THR A 63 -4.09 -5.96 -2.84
N ASP A 64 -3.58 -6.75 -1.90
CA ASP A 64 -2.18 -6.75 -1.48
C ASP A 64 -1.25 -7.21 -2.62
N ALA A 65 -1.65 -8.26 -3.33
CA ALA A 65 -0.95 -8.73 -4.52
C ALA A 65 -0.90 -7.67 -5.63
N VAL A 66 -2.03 -6.98 -5.87
CA VAL A 66 -2.10 -5.93 -6.90
C VAL A 66 -1.27 -4.71 -6.51
N VAL A 67 -1.36 -4.24 -5.26
CA VAL A 67 -0.55 -3.12 -4.76
C VAL A 67 0.94 -3.42 -4.89
N SER A 68 1.38 -4.61 -4.45
CA SER A 68 2.77 -5.03 -4.56
C SER A 68 3.23 -5.10 -6.01
N ALA A 69 2.45 -5.72 -6.90
CA ALA A 69 2.78 -5.83 -8.31
C ALA A 69 2.84 -4.45 -9.01
N LEU A 70 1.95 -3.52 -8.67
CA LEU A 70 1.98 -2.16 -9.21
C LEU A 70 3.21 -1.40 -8.72
N ILE A 71 3.54 -1.48 -7.42
CA ILE A 71 4.76 -0.90 -6.87
C ILE A 71 5.96 -1.45 -7.64
N GLU A 72 6.14 -2.77 -7.72
CA GLU A 72 7.27 -3.38 -8.44
C GLU A 72 7.33 -2.96 -9.91
N ARG A 73 6.18 -2.96 -10.61
CA ARG A 73 6.08 -2.62 -12.03
C ARG A 73 6.52 -1.19 -12.33
N PHE A 74 6.17 -0.25 -11.46
CA PHE A 74 6.47 1.18 -11.63
C PHE A 74 7.75 1.60 -10.91
N ASP A 75 8.24 0.83 -9.95
CA ASP A 75 9.56 0.98 -9.35
C ASP A 75 10.65 0.69 -10.37
N ALA A 76 10.54 -0.44 -11.10
CA ALA A 76 11.46 -0.81 -12.17
C ALA A 76 11.41 0.13 -13.39
N ALA A 77 10.34 0.92 -13.54
CA ALA A 77 10.17 1.86 -14.65
C ALA A 77 10.85 3.22 -14.41
N GLN A 78 11.39 3.48 -13.22
CA GLN A 78 12.09 4.72 -12.87
C GLN A 78 13.58 4.74 -13.29
N VAL A 79 13.98 3.97 -14.30
CA VAL A 79 15.31 4.13 -14.91
C VAL A 79 15.33 5.48 -15.65
N PRO A 80 16.28 6.39 -15.36
CA PRO A 80 16.36 7.71 -15.99
C PRO A 80 16.55 7.66 -17.51
#